data_AF-A0A7V2RL08-F1
#
_entry.id   AF-A0A7V2RL08-F1
#
_cell.length_a   1.000
_cell.length_b   1.000
_cell.length_c   1.000
_cell.angle_alpha   90.00
_cell.angle_beta   90.00
_cell.angle_gamma   90.00
#
_symmetry.space_group_name_H-M   'P 1'
#
loop_
_entity.id
_entity.type
_entity.pdbx_description
1 polymer ?
#
loop_
_entity_poly.entity_id
_entity_poly.type
_entity_poly.pdbx_seq_one_letter_code
_entity_poly.pdbx_strand_id
1 'polypeptide(L)'
;MIKITNLHKSFGKNKVLKGVDLLFDKPGITAVLGPNGSGKTTLIKCLLGMVIPNDGEIYVDGKNVARQWAYRDQIDYLPQIARFPENLTVKELLKMIKDLRPRKADDQRLIQLFELEPFLDKKLGNLSGGTRQKVNIVAAFMYDSPILVLDEPTVGLDPVAMIQLKELIWEEKAKGKTILLTTHIMGFVEEMADDIVFLLEGKIHFNGSLKGLKKQYGQPTLERTIAEILKQSKVVISEAVISEAVNSKVVISEAVISKAVNSEAVINEAVNSNQEKALITNNCSTNH
;
A
#
# COMPACT_ATOMS: atom_id res chain seq x y z
N MET A 1 -13.16 2.03 13.99
CA MET A 1 -13.20 3.21 13.10
C MET A 1 -11.82 3.86 13.06
N ILE A 2 -11.25 4.06 11.88
CA ILE A 2 -9.95 4.73 11.69
C ILE A 2 -10.16 5.98 10.84
N LYS A 3 -9.69 7.13 11.29
CA LYS A 3 -9.75 8.40 10.54
C LYS A 3 -8.36 9.01 10.45
N ILE A 4 -7.95 9.38 9.24
CA ILE A 4 -6.67 9.99 8.94
C ILE A 4 -6.98 11.32 8.25
N THR A 5 -6.44 12.42 8.79
CA THR A 5 -6.71 13.77 8.27
C THR A 5 -5.41 14.50 7.95
N ASN A 6 -5.30 14.99 6.72
CA ASN A 6 -4.18 15.77 6.19
C ASN A 6 -2.81 15.20 6.60
N LEU A 7 -2.60 13.89 6.47
CA LEU A 7 -1.40 13.23 6.98
C LEU A 7 -0.19 13.51 6.09
N HIS A 8 0.88 14.06 6.66
CA HIS A 8 2.15 14.30 5.98
C HIS A 8 3.29 13.52 6.62
N LYS A 9 4.18 12.98 5.79
CA LYS A 9 5.41 12.33 6.27
C LYS A 9 6.56 12.52 5.29
N SER A 10 7.70 12.94 5.83
CA SER A 10 8.97 13.09 5.12
C SER A 10 10.10 12.35 5.84
N PHE A 11 11.05 11.84 5.08
CA PHE A 11 12.33 11.33 5.57
C PHE A 11 13.45 12.16 4.94
N GLY A 12 14.04 13.07 5.72
CA GLY A 12 14.92 14.10 5.18
C GLY A 12 14.19 14.97 4.15
N LYS A 13 14.75 15.06 2.94
CA LYS A 13 14.15 15.82 1.82
C LYS A 13 13.03 15.07 1.09
N ASN A 14 12.87 13.77 1.32
CA ASN A 14 11.91 12.95 0.59
C ASN A 14 10.53 13.01 1.24
N LYS A 15 9.56 13.64 0.56
CA LYS A 15 8.14 13.72 0.98
C LYS A 15 7.40 12.45 0.55
N VAL A 16 7.11 11.57 1.50
CA VAL A 16 6.52 10.25 1.26
C VAL A 16 4.99 10.23 1.38
N LEU A 17 4.41 11.01 2.30
CA LEU A 17 2.97 11.24 2.38
C LEU A 17 2.72 12.74 2.30
N LYS A 18 1.75 13.16 1.47
CA LYS A 18 1.52 14.55 1.05
C LYS A 18 0.04 14.93 1.21
N GLY A 19 -0.46 14.97 2.44
CA GLY A 19 -1.83 15.36 2.75
C GLY A 19 -2.81 14.22 2.44
N VAL A 20 -2.62 13.10 3.14
CA VAL A 20 -3.49 11.93 2.98
C VAL A 20 -4.71 12.05 3.90
N ASP A 21 -5.89 11.99 3.31
CA ASP A 21 -7.18 11.93 4.00
C ASP A 21 -7.85 10.58 3.73
N LEU A 22 -8.14 9.82 4.80
CA LEU A 22 -8.79 8.51 4.71
C LEU A 22 -9.76 8.31 5.88
N LEU A 23 -10.86 7.62 5.60
CA LEU A 23 -11.83 7.21 6.59
C LEU A 23 -12.16 5.73 6.38
N PHE A 24 -11.94 4.94 7.42
CA PHE A 24 -12.34 3.54 7.50
C PHE A 24 -13.39 3.44 8.62
N ASP A 25 -14.64 3.76 8.27
CA ASP A 25 -15.78 3.85 9.17
C ASP A 25 -16.67 2.60 9.18
N LYS A 26 -16.44 1.68 8.25
CA LYS A 26 -17.21 0.44 8.10
C LYS A 26 -16.34 -0.80 8.28
N PRO A 27 -16.90 -1.88 8.85
CA PRO A 27 -16.34 -3.22 8.71
C PRO A 27 -16.17 -3.61 7.24
N GLY A 28 -15.16 -4.42 6.96
CA GLY A 28 -14.84 -4.82 5.59
C GLY A 28 -13.34 -4.85 5.33
N ILE A 29 -12.98 -5.18 4.10
CA ILE A 29 -11.60 -5.29 3.66
C ILE A 29 -11.29 -4.12 2.73
N THR A 30 -10.36 -3.27 3.14
CA THR A 30 -9.83 -2.20 2.28
C THR A 30 -8.41 -2.54 1.86
N ALA A 31 -8.20 -2.68 0.54
CA ALA A 31 -6.88 -2.88 -0.02
C ALA A 31 -6.18 -1.53 -0.25
N VAL A 32 -5.00 -1.35 0.35
CA VAL A 32 -4.12 -0.22 0.11
C VAL A 32 -3.13 -0.60 -0.99
N LEU A 33 -3.34 -0.03 -2.17
CA LEU A 33 -2.59 -0.32 -3.39
C LEU A 33 -1.75 0.86 -3.83
N GLY A 34 -0.81 0.60 -4.74
CA GLY A 34 0.10 1.60 -5.28
C GLY A 34 1.46 1.00 -5.65
N PRO A 35 2.23 1.66 -6.53
CA PRO A 35 3.57 1.20 -6.88
C PRO A 35 4.53 1.23 -5.69
N ASN A 36 5.72 0.65 -5.84
CA ASN A 36 6.77 0.76 -4.83
C ASN A 36 7.14 2.23 -4.60
N GLY A 37 7.36 2.61 -3.34
CA GLY A 37 7.65 3.99 -2.97
C GLY A 37 6.43 4.94 -2.91
N SER A 38 5.21 4.47 -3.21
CA SER A 38 3.98 5.29 -3.12
C SER A 38 3.58 5.74 -1.72
N GLY A 39 4.15 5.12 -0.67
CA GLY A 39 3.88 5.48 0.73
C GLY A 39 3.02 4.49 1.51
N LYS A 40 2.56 3.36 0.93
CA LYS A 40 1.71 2.34 1.60
C LYS A 40 2.24 1.90 2.97
N THR A 41 3.48 1.41 3.00
CA THR A 41 4.12 0.95 4.24
C THR A 41 4.32 2.09 5.23
N THR A 42 4.57 3.31 4.76
CA THR A 42 4.69 4.50 5.62
C THR A 42 3.34 4.86 6.25
N LEU A 43 2.25 4.81 5.48
CA LEU A 43 0.88 5.01 5.97
C LEU A 43 0.55 4.00 7.08
N ILE A 44 0.80 2.71 6.83
CA ILE A 44 0.61 1.64 7.83
C ILE A 44 1.47 1.89 9.07
N LYS A 45 2.76 2.23 8.92
CA LYS A 45 3.64 2.52 10.06
C LYS A 45 3.22 3.74 10.85
N CYS A 46 2.63 4.76 10.20
CA CYS A 46 2.03 5.89 10.90
C CYS A 46 0.81 5.46 11.71
N LEU A 47 -0.07 4.65 11.14
CA LEU A 47 -1.23 4.08 11.85
C LEU A 47 -0.80 3.24 13.06
N LEU A 48 0.21 2.39 12.91
CA LEU A 48 0.75 1.56 13.99
C LEU A 48 1.59 2.35 15.02
N GLY A 49 1.85 3.64 14.75
CA GLY A 49 2.65 4.50 15.62
C GLY A 49 4.14 4.13 15.65
N MET A 50 4.62 3.39 14.65
CA MET A 50 6.04 3.07 14.44
C MET A 50 6.79 4.23 13.77
N VAL A 51 6.05 5.09 13.07
CA VAL A 51 6.57 6.30 12.43
C VAL A 51 5.68 7.47 12.85
N ILE A 52 6.29 8.53 13.39
CA ILE A 52 5.55 9.74 13.76
C ILE A 52 5.37 10.61 12.50
N PRO A 53 4.13 11.01 12.15
CA PRO A 53 3.90 11.92 11.03
C PRO A 53 4.51 13.30 11.30
N ASN A 54 4.79 14.05 10.24
CA ASN A 54 5.26 15.44 10.36
C ASN A 54 4.11 16.41 10.63
N ASP A 55 2.94 16.13 10.08
CA ASP A 55 1.72 16.92 10.21
C ASP A 55 0.49 16.02 9.98
N GLY A 56 -0.68 16.52 10.36
CA GLY A 56 -1.94 15.79 10.32
C GLY A 56 -2.19 14.91 11.54
N GLU A 57 -3.34 14.25 11.53
CA GLU A 57 -3.83 13.50 12.68
C GLU A 57 -4.35 12.12 12.29
N ILE A 58 -4.24 11.18 13.22
CA ILE A 58 -4.79 9.83 13.08
C ILE A 58 -5.63 9.55 14.32
N TYR A 59 -6.85 9.09 14.10
CA TYR A 59 -7.80 8.71 15.13
C TYR A 59 -8.17 7.25 14.98
N VAL A 60 -8.17 6.52 16.09
CA VAL A 60 -8.68 5.14 16.19
C VAL A 60 -9.77 5.14 17.26
N ASP A 61 -10.99 4.77 16.87
CA ASP A 61 -12.20 4.80 17.70
C ASP A 61 -12.39 6.15 18.41
N GLY A 62 -12.24 7.22 17.63
CA GLY A 62 -12.40 8.60 18.10
C GLY A 62 -11.24 9.14 18.94
N LYS A 63 -10.22 8.32 19.24
CA LYS A 63 -9.06 8.73 20.04
C LYS A 63 -7.88 9.07 19.13
N ASN A 64 -7.33 10.27 19.30
CA ASN A 64 -6.10 10.65 18.61
C ASN A 64 -4.95 9.74 19.08
N VAL A 65 -4.22 9.15 18.13
CA VAL A 65 -3.14 8.19 18.41
C VAL A 65 -1.80 8.86 18.71
N ALA A 66 -1.68 10.16 18.49
CA ALA A 66 -0.44 10.90 18.67
C ALA A 66 0.08 10.74 20.11
N ARG A 67 1.30 10.20 20.23
CA ARG A 67 1.97 9.91 21.52
C ARG A 67 1.20 8.96 22.45
N GLN A 68 0.22 8.23 21.92
CA GLN A 68 -0.51 7.18 22.63
C GLN A 68 -0.01 5.82 22.16
N TRP A 69 -0.09 4.81 23.02
CA TRP A 69 0.23 3.43 22.66
C TRP A 69 -0.91 2.46 22.93
N ALA A 70 -1.80 2.78 23.88
CA ALA A 70 -2.88 1.90 24.33
C ALA A 70 -3.85 1.50 23.20
N TYR A 71 -4.04 2.37 22.19
CA TYR A 71 -4.88 2.05 21.03
C TYR A 71 -4.38 0.84 20.23
N ARG A 72 -3.08 0.50 20.33
CA ARG A 72 -2.48 -0.63 19.61
C ARG A 72 -3.03 -1.97 20.09
N ASP A 73 -3.61 -2.06 21.28
CA ASP A 73 -4.27 -3.29 21.72
C ASP A 73 -5.55 -3.61 20.92
N GLN A 74 -6.05 -2.64 20.15
CA GLN A 74 -7.17 -2.81 19.23
C GLN A 74 -6.74 -3.22 17.82
N ILE A 75 -5.43 -3.40 17.59
CA ILE A 75 -4.88 -3.69 16.27
C ILE A 75 -4.07 -4.98 16.31
N ASP A 76 -4.46 -5.94 15.49
CA ASP A 76 -3.63 -7.08 15.13
C ASP A 76 -2.86 -6.76 13.84
N TYR A 77 -1.58 -7.11 13.80
CA TYR A 77 -0.70 -6.73 12.69
C TYR A 77 0.16 -7.90 12.20
N LEU A 78 0.03 -8.21 10.91
CA LEU A 78 0.95 -9.08 10.19
C LEU A 78 1.91 -8.21 9.36
N PRO A 79 3.19 -8.11 9.75
CA PRO A 79 4.19 -7.36 8.98
C PRO A 79 4.63 -8.12 7.72
N GLN A 80 5.05 -7.36 6.69
CA GLN A 80 5.69 -7.92 5.48
C GLN A 80 6.91 -8.77 5.81
N ILE A 81 7.70 -8.36 6.81
CA ILE A 81 8.83 -9.13 7.33
C ILE A 81 8.78 -9.07 8.85
N ALA A 82 8.40 -10.18 9.48
CA ALA A 82 8.55 -10.34 10.92
C ALA A 82 10.00 -10.74 11.25
N ARG A 83 10.66 -9.95 12.11
CA ARG A 83 12.01 -10.24 12.59
C ARG A 83 11.95 -10.59 14.08
N PHE A 84 11.88 -11.89 14.36
CA PHE A 84 12.01 -12.43 15.70
C PHE A 84 13.41 -13.01 15.91
N PRO A 85 13.88 -13.16 17.16
CA PRO A 85 15.17 -13.79 17.42
C PRO A 85 15.21 -15.22 16.85
N GLU A 86 16.16 -15.49 15.95
CA GLU A 86 16.25 -16.73 15.16
C GLU A 86 16.47 -17.99 16.02
N ASN A 87 16.97 -17.81 17.25
CA ASN A 87 17.23 -18.87 18.21
C ASN A 87 16.00 -19.31 19.02
N LEU A 88 14.89 -18.56 18.98
CA LEU A 88 13.64 -18.96 19.61
C LEU A 88 13.00 -20.10 18.83
N THR A 89 12.36 -21.01 19.54
CA THR A 89 11.42 -21.97 18.96
C THR A 89 10.08 -21.30 18.64
N VAL A 90 9.30 -21.93 17.75
CA VAL A 90 7.93 -21.46 17.44
C VAL A 90 7.08 -21.37 18.70
N LYS A 91 7.15 -22.39 19.56
CA LYS A 91 6.43 -22.44 20.83
C LYS A 91 6.84 -21.30 21.78
N GLU A 92 8.13 -21.00 21.88
CA GLU A 92 8.62 -19.89 22.71
C GLU A 92 8.18 -18.54 22.16
N LEU A 93 8.18 -18.35 20.84
CA LEU A 93 7.66 -17.15 20.19
C LEU A 93 6.18 -16.93 20.53
N LEU A 94 5.34 -17.95 20.31
CA LEU A 94 3.90 -17.84 20.59
C LEU A 94 3.64 -17.59 22.07
N LYS A 95 4.39 -18.25 22.97
CA LYS A 95 4.33 -17.98 24.41
C LYS A 95 4.72 -16.54 24.73
N MET A 96 5.83 -16.06 24.20
CA MET A 96 6.30 -14.67 24.42
C MET A 96 5.22 -13.66 24.01
N ILE A 97 4.57 -13.85 22.87
CA ILE A 97 3.50 -12.93 22.42
C ILE A 97 2.26 -13.02 23.33
N LYS A 98 1.93 -14.21 23.85
CA LYS A 98 0.86 -14.40 24.85
C LYS A 98 1.16 -13.71 26.18
N ASP A 99 2.41 -13.76 26.63
CA ASP A 99 2.83 -13.07 27.85
C ASP A 99 2.74 -11.54 27.71
N LEU A 100 2.96 -11.00 26.49
CA LEU A 100 2.83 -9.57 26.20
C LEU A 100 1.37 -9.08 26.07
N ARG A 101 0.43 -9.97 25.77
CA ARG A 101 -0.99 -9.65 25.61
C ARG A 101 -1.83 -10.70 26.34
N PRO A 102 -1.99 -10.58 27.67
CA PRO A 102 -2.62 -11.60 28.52
C PRO A 102 -4.15 -11.61 28.35
N ARG A 103 -4.60 -12.01 27.16
CA ARG A 103 -6.01 -12.18 26.78
C ARG A 103 -6.18 -13.50 26.03
N LYS A 104 -7.43 -13.92 25.85
CA LYS A 104 -7.74 -15.19 25.18
C LYS A 104 -7.12 -15.22 23.78
N ALA A 105 -6.28 -16.22 23.53
CA ALA A 105 -5.69 -16.49 22.23
C ALA A 105 -6.29 -17.78 21.63
N ASP A 106 -6.44 -17.83 20.31
CA ASP A 106 -6.91 -18.98 19.54
C ASP A 106 -5.74 -19.66 18.78
N ASP A 107 -4.55 -19.69 19.39
CA ASP A 107 -3.33 -20.19 18.75
C ASP A 107 -3.43 -21.69 18.42
N GLN A 108 -4.10 -22.49 19.25
CA GLN A 108 -4.21 -23.94 19.04
C GLN A 108 -4.97 -24.31 17.77
N ARG A 109 -6.11 -23.63 17.50
CA ARG A 109 -6.87 -23.82 16.26
C ARG A 109 -6.03 -23.45 15.05
N LEU A 110 -5.30 -22.33 15.13
CA LEU A 110 -4.50 -21.81 14.03
C LEU A 110 -3.23 -22.65 13.78
N ILE A 111 -2.63 -23.22 14.82
CA ILE A 111 -1.52 -24.18 14.70
C ILE A 111 -1.99 -25.39 13.88
N GLN A 112 -3.17 -25.93 14.19
CA GLN A 112 -3.77 -27.05 13.46
C GLN A 112 -4.10 -26.67 12.02
N LEU A 113 -4.73 -25.51 11.82
CA LEU A 113 -5.11 -25.02 10.50
C LEU A 113 -3.88 -24.95 9.57
N PHE A 114 -2.74 -24.47 10.06
CA PHE A 114 -1.52 -24.33 9.28
C PHE A 114 -0.52 -25.50 9.40
N GLU A 115 -0.91 -26.61 10.04
CA GLU A 115 -0.11 -27.83 10.23
C GLU A 115 1.27 -27.56 10.88
N LEU A 116 1.28 -26.74 11.93
CA LEU A 116 2.51 -26.27 12.58
C LEU A 116 3.00 -27.15 13.73
N GLU A 117 2.25 -28.19 14.13
CA GLU A 117 2.61 -29.10 15.22
C GLU A 117 4.03 -29.68 15.09
N PRO A 118 4.47 -30.17 13.92
CA PRO A 118 5.82 -30.73 13.75
C PRO A 118 6.95 -29.69 13.86
N PHE A 119 6.60 -28.39 13.92
CA PHE A 119 7.53 -27.28 13.92
C PHE A 119 7.58 -26.53 15.26
N LEU A 120 6.73 -26.87 16.23
CA LEU A 120 6.61 -26.14 17.50
C LEU A 120 7.94 -26.04 18.26
N ASP A 121 8.72 -27.12 18.30
CA ASP A 121 10.02 -27.17 18.99
C ASP A 121 11.20 -26.81 18.08
N LYS A 122 10.96 -26.45 16.82
CA LYS A 122 12.01 -26.00 15.89
C LYS A 122 12.29 -24.52 16.08
N LYS A 123 13.58 -24.17 15.99
CA LYS A 123 14.04 -22.78 15.97
C LYS A 123 13.57 -22.06 14.70
N LEU A 124 13.19 -20.79 14.83
CA LEU A 124 12.73 -19.95 13.71
C LEU A 124 13.77 -19.89 12.58
N GLY A 125 15.06 -19.85 12.93
CA GLY A 125 16.19 -19.87 11.98
C GLY A 125 16.26 -21.12 11.10
N ASN A 126 15.63 -22.21 11.51
CA ASN A 126 15.66 -23.49 10.81
C ASN A 126 14.38 -23.75 10.00
N LEU A 127 13.44 -22.81 9.98
CA LEU A 127 12.20 -22.93 9.22
C LEU A 127 12.38 -22.49 7.76
N SER A 128 11.62 -23.11 6.86
CA SER A 128 11.45 -22.58 5.51
C SER A 128 10.78 -21.20 5.53
N GLY A 129 10.94 -20.40 4.48
CA GLY A 129 10.26 -19.11 4.36
C GLY A 129 8.73 -19.22 4.47
N GLY A 130 8.14 -20.24 3.84
CA GLY A 130 6.69 -20.48 3.91
C GLY A 130 6.22 -20.91 5.29
N THR A 131 6.94 -21.82 5.96
CA THR A 131 6.61 -22.22 7.35
C THR A 131 6.73 -21.03 8.30
N ARG A 132 7.76 -20.19 8.12
CA ARG A 132 7.92 -18.96 8.91
C ARG A 132 6.76 -17.99 8.67
N GLN A 133 6.29 -17.88 7.43
CA GLN A 133 5.11 -17.06 7.13
C GLN A 133 3.85 -17.60 7.81
N LYS A 134 3.61 -18.93 7.80
CA LYS A 134 2.52 -19.55 8.54
C LYS A 134 2.58 -19.22 10.04
N VAL A 135 3.76 -19.30 10.66
CA VAL A 135 3.95 -18.90 12.07
C VAL A 135 3.61 -17.42 12.29
N ASN A 136 4.01 -16.52 11.38
CA ASN A 136 3.67 -15.11 11.47
C ASN A 136 2.15 -14.87 11.36
N ILE A 137 1.47 -15.61 10.48
CA ILE A 137 0.01 -15.57 10.35
C ILE A 137 -0.64 -16.02 11.66
N VAL A 138 -0.23 -17.15 12.24
CA VAL A 138 -0.74 -17.59 13.55
C VAL A 138 -0.54 -16.50 14.62
N ALA A 139 0.65 -15.93 14.70
CA ALA A 139 0.96 -14.88 15.67
C ALA A 139 0.10 -13.61 15.51
N ALA A 140 -0.25 -13.26 14.27
CA ALA A 140 -1.10 -12.10 13.98
C ALA A 140 -2.60 -12.37 14.21
N PHE A 141 -3.08 -13.56 13.87
CA PHE A 141 -4.52 -13.89 13.91
C PHE A 141 -4.98 -14.54 15.21
N MET A 142 -4.07 -14.95 16.10
CA MET A 142 -4.47 -15.62 17.34
C MET A 142 -5.25 -14.75 18.32
N TYR A 143 -5.41 -13.45 18.07
CA TYR A 143 -6.25 -12.59 18.89
C TYR A 143 -7.43 -12.02 18.12
N ASP A 144 -8.42 -11.56 18.88
CA ASP A 144 -9.67 -11.04 18.36
C ASP A 144 -9.76 -9.51 18.43
N SER A 145 -8.78 -8.79 17.83
CA SER A 145 -8.87 -7.32 17.76
C SER A 145 -9.88 -6.84 16.71
N PRO A 146 -10.54 -5.67 16.89
CA PRO A 146 -11.47 -5.12 15.91
C PRO A 146 -10.81 -4.62 14.62
N ILE A 147 -9.50 -4.33 14.64
CA ILE A 147 -8.73 -3.88 13.49
C ILE A 147 -7.65 -4.92 13.18
N LEU A 148 -7.55 -5.29 11.91
CA LEU A 148 -6.51 -6.19 11.40
C LEU A 148 -5.75 -5.50 10.27
N VAL A 149 -4.43 -5.45 10.37
CA VAL A 149 -3.55 -4.89 9.34
C VAL A 149 -2.66 -5.99 8.79
N LEU A 150 -2.75 -6.24 7.48
CA LEU A 150 -2.05 -7.31 6.78
C LEU A 150 -1.12 -6.69 5.73
N ASP A 151 0.18 -6.71 5.99
CA ASP A 151 1.18 -6.16 5.07
C ASP A 151 1.82 -7.30 4.27
N GLU A 152 1.45 -7.43 2.99
CA GLU A 152 1.89 -8.52 2.08
C GLU A 152 1.70 -9.94 2.65
N PRO A 153 0.48 -10.34 3.07
CA PRO A 153 0.27 -11.59 3.80
C PRO A 153 0.50 -12.86 2.95
N THR A 154 0.49 -12.71 1.62
CA THR A 154 0.53 -13.80 0.64
C THR A 154 1.94 -14.32 0.34
N VAL A 155 3.00 -13.64 0.81
CA VAL A 155 4.37 -13.93 0.40
C VAL A 155 4.86 -15.28 0.94
N GLY A 156 5.33 -16.15 0.06
CA GLY A 156 5.97 -17.42 0.44
C GLY A 156 5.02 -18.54 0.85
N LEU A 157 3.70 -18.33 0.72
CA LEU A 157 2.70 -19.37 1.00
C LEU A 157 2.57 -20.36 -0.16
N ASP A 158 2.44 -21.64 0.18
CA ASP A 158 1.98 -22.67 -0.74
C ASP A 158 0.47 -22.51 -1.04
N PRO A 159 -0.07 -23.16 -2.09
CA PRO A 159 -1.47 -23.02 -2.47
C PRO A 159 -2.48 -23.39 -1.39
N VAL A 160 -2.17 -24.38 -0.54
CA VAL A 160 -3.07 -24.83 0.53
C VAL A 160 -3.15 -23.76 1.61
N ALA A 161 -2.00 -23.25 2.05
CA ALA A 161 -1.93 -22.18 3.03
C ALA A 161 -2.53 -20.86 2.53
N MET A 162 -2.49 -20.62 1.21
CA MET A 162 -3.16 -19.47 0.60
C MET A 162 -4.69 -19.55 0.74
N ILE A 163 -5.27 -20.73 0.52
CA ILE A 163 -6.72 -20.96 0.69
C ILE A 163 -7.10 -20.75 2.16
N GLN A 164 -6.34 -21.34 3.09
CA GLN A 164 -6.56 -21.19 4.54
C GLN A 164 -6.49 -19.72 4.99
N LEU A 165 -5.52 -18.95 4.46
CA LEU A 165 -5.41 -17.52 4.75
C LEU A 165 -6.64 -16.75 4.26
N LYS A 166 -7.15 -17.05 3.06
CA LYS A 166 -8.36 -16.39 2.53
C LYS A 166 -9.58 -16.69 3.40
N GLU A 167 -9.78 -17.96 3.75
CA GLU A 167 -10.86 -18.38 4.63
C GLU A 167 -10.80 -17.65 5.98
N LEU A 168 -9.60 -17.58 6.57
CA LEU A 168 -9.38 -16.86 7.81
C LEU A 168 -9.72 -15.37 7.68
N ILE A 169 -9.28 -14.70 6.62
CA ILE A 169 -9.62 -13.29 6.37
C ILE A 169 -11.13 -13.10 6.19
N TRP A 170 -11.84 -14.01 5.51
CA TRP A 170 -13.29 -13.95 5.38
C TRP A 170 -14.01 -14.16 6.72
N GLU A 171 -13.54 -15.07 7.56
CA GLU A 171 -14.05 -15.23 8.93
C GLU A 171 -13.89 -13.94 9.73
N GLU A 172 -12.71 -13.33 9.69
CA GLU A 172 -12.44 -12.07 10.39
C GLU A 172 -13.33 -10.92 9.88
N LYS A 173 -13.58 -10.87 8.57
CA LYS A 173 -14.54 -9.93 7.98
C LYS A 173 -15.96 -10.20 8.48
N ALA A 174 -16.38 -11.46 8.54
CA ALA A 174 -17.72 -11.84 8.99
C ALA A 174 -17.99 -11.49 10.46
N LYS A 175 -16.93 -11.41 11.29
CA LYS A 175 -16.98 -10.89 12.67
C LYS A 175 -17.17 -9.36 12.74
N GLY A 176 -17.22 -8.65 11.61
CA GLY A 176 -17.40 -7.21 11.57
C GLY A 176 -16.13 -6.41 11.82
N LYS A 177 -14.95 -6.96 11.47
CA LYS A 177 -13.67 -6.27 11.63
C LYS A 177 -13.38 -5.26 10.52
N THR A 178 -12.58 -4.26 10.82
CA THR A 178 -11.95 -3.38 9.83
C THR A 178 -10.60 -3.97 9.45
N ILE A 179 -10.44 -4.39 8.19
CA ILE A 179 -9.24 -5.06 7.70
C ILE A 179 -8.55 -4.18 6.67
N LEU A 180 -7.29 -3.83 6.92
CA LEU A 180 -6.41 -3.16 5.96
C LEU A 180 -5.44 -4.17 5.38
N LEU A 181 -5.36 -4.22 4.05
CA LEU A 181 -4.54 -5.19 3.33
C LEU A 181 -3.63 -4.48 2.33
N THR A 182 -2.34 -4.82 2.31
CA THR A 182 -1.47 -4.53 1.16
C THR A 182 -1.08 -5.85 0.50
N THR A 183 -1.08 -5.87 -0.83
CA THR A 183 -0.50 -6.96 -1.60
C THR A 183 -0.20 -6.48 -3.02
N HIS A 184 0.80 -7.09 -3.65
CA HIS A 184 1.03 -6.95 -5.07
C HIS A 184 0.22 -7.92 -5.95
N ILE A 185 -0.52 -8.86 -5.34
CA ILE A 185 -1.31 -9.87 -6.05
C ILE A 185 -2.72 -9.33 -6.30
N MET A 186 -2.93 -8.73 -7.47
CA MET A 186 -4.19 -8.08 -7.83
C MET A 186 -5.38 -9.05 -7.86
N GLY A 187 -5.23 -10.28 -8.37
CA GLY A 187 -6.28 -11.31 -8.28
C GLY A 187 -6.71 -11.63 -6.84
N PHE A 188 -5.78 -11.59 -5.87
CA PHE A 188 -6.14 -11.75 -4.45
C PHE A 188 -6.96 -10.55 -3.96
N VAL A 189 -6.61 -9.34 -4.39
CA VAL A 189 -7.37 -8.13 -4.05
C VAL A 189 -8.77 -8.16 -4.66
N GLU A 190 -8.90 -8.58 -5.92
CA GLU A 190 -10.20 -8.69 -6.58
C GLU A 190 -11.15 -9.64 -5.88
N GLU A 191 -10.60 -10.71 -5.31
CA GLU A 191 -11.37 -11.73 -4.60
C GLU A 191 -11.74 -11.29 -3.17
N MET A 192 -10.83 -10.59 -2.48
CA MET A 192 -10.96 -10.33 -1.05
C MET A 192 -11.50 -8.94 -0.71
N ALA A 193 -11.14 -7.90 -1.47
CA ALA A 193 -11.36 -6.51 -1.05
C ALA A 193 -12.75 -5.96 -1.41
N ASP A 194 -13.33 -5.18 -0.49
CA ASP A 194 -14.55 -4.40 -0.71
C ASP A 194 -14.21 -3.04 -1.33
N ASP A 195 -13.21 -2.39 -0.73
CA ASP A 195 -12.76 -1.04 -1.08
C ASP A 195 -11.27 -1.04 -1.44
N ILE A 196 -10.88 -0.06 -2.24
CA ILE A 196 -9.51 0.20 -2.65
C ILE A 196 -9.14 1.63 -2.30
N VAL A 197 -7.96 1.76 -1.71
CA VAL A 197 -7.23 3.00 -1.57
C VAL A 197 -6.00 2.90 -2.47
N PHE A 198 -5.96 3.68 -3.55
CA PHE A 198 -4.81 3.72 -4.46
C PHE A 198 -3.92 4.91 -4.14
N LEU A 199 -2.73 4.64 -3.60
CA LEU A 199 -1.69 5.63 -3.33
C LEU A 199 -0.77 5.76 -4.54
N LEU A 200 -0.54 7.01 -4.95
CA LEU A 200 0.46 7.35 -5.96
C LEU A 200 1.24 8.58 -5.49
N GLU A 201 2.57 8.46 -5.47
CA GLU A 201 3.50 9.55 -5.08
C GLU A 201 3.15 10.26 -3.76
N GLY A 202 2.64 9.50 -2.78
CA GLY A 202 2.29 10.00 -1.46
C GLY A 202 0.93 10.67 -1.34
N LYS A 203 0.09 10.59 -2.39
CA LYS A 203 -1.28 11.11 -2.42
C LYS A 203 -2.29 10.00 -2.69
N ILE A 204 -3.53 10.22 -2.25
CA ILE A 204 -4.65 9.36 -2.61
C ILE A 204 -5.12 9.73 -4.02
N HIS A 205 -4.98 8.80 -4.95
CA HIS A 205 -5.48 8.96 -6.32
C HIS A 205 -6.86 8.32 -6.49
N PHE A 206 -7.18 7.30 -5.69
CA PHE A 206 -8.51 6.72 -5.62
C PHE A 206 -8.82 6.23 -4.21
N ASN A 207 -10.05 6.42 -3.77
CA ASN A 207 -10.60 5.88 -2.54
C ASN A 207 -12.08 5.56 -2.75
N GLY A 208 -12.44 4.28 -2.67
CA GLY A 208 -13.82 3.82 -2.80
C GLY A 208 -13.92 2.34 -3.16
N SER A 209 -15.11 1.89 -3.52
CA SER A 209 -15.35 0.46 -3.78
C SER A 209 -14.58 -0.08 -4.98
N LEU A 210 -14.11 -1.32 -4.88
CA LEU A 210 -13.49 -2.06 -5.99
C LEU A 210 -14.41 -2.10 -7.22
N LYS A 211 -15.71 -2.33 -7.00
CA LYS A 211 -16.72 -2.32 -8.08
C LYS A 211 -16.82 -0.95 -8.75
N GLY A 212 -16.80 0.13 -7.95
CA GLY A 212 -16.79 1.50 -8.43
C GLY A 212 -15.57 1.79 -9.29
N LEU A 213 -14.39 1.34 -8.85
CA LEU A 213 -13.14 1.50 -9.60
C LEU A 213 -13.20 0.80 -10.97
N LYS A 214 -13.60 -0.47 -11.01
CA LYS A 214 -13.70 -1.23 -12.28
C LYS A 214 -14.71 -0.59 -13.23
N LYS A 215 -15.85 -0.12 -12.71
CA LYS A 215 -16.88 0.58 -13.50
C LYS A 215 -16.37 1.90 -14.07
N GLN A 216 -15.62 2.68 -13.30
CA GLN A 216 -15.07 3.98 -13.72
C GLN A 216 -14.10 3.84 -14.90
N TYR A 217 -13.25 2.81 -14.89
CA TYR A 217 -12.21 2.61 -15.91
C TYR A 217 -12.59 1.63 -17.02
N GLY A 218 -13.73 0.94 -16.91
CA GLY A 218 -14.24 0.02 -17.93
C GLY A 218 -13.34 -1.19 -18.21
N GLN A 219 -12.46 -1.55 -17.28
CA GLN A 219 -11.49 -2.64 -17.45
C GLN A 219 -11.99 -3.95 -16.84
N PRO A 220 -11.67 -5.11 -17.45
CA PRO A 220 -12.18 -6.40 -17.01
C PRO A 220 -11.52 -6.91 -15.73
N THR A 221 -10.27 -6.51 -15.46
CA THR A 221 -9.51 -6.90 -14.27
C THR A 221 -8.86 -5.68 -13.62
N LEU A 222 -8.62 -5.79 -12.31
CA LEU A 222 -7.96 -4.78 -11.51
C LEU A 222 -6.54 -4.51 -11.99
N GLU A 223 -5.80 -5.53 -12.43
CA GLU A 223 -4.47 -5.35 -13.02
C GLU A 223 -4.51 -4.34 -14.17
N ARG A 224 -5.49 -4.49 -15.08
CA ARG A 224 -5.64 -3.57 -16.21
C ARG A 224 -6.10 -2.19 -15.77
N THR A 225 -7.01 -2.10 -14.80
CA THR A 225 -7.42 -0.82 -14.21
C THR A 225 -6.24 -0.06 -13.62
N ILE A 226 -5.41 -0.72 -12.81
CA ILE A 226 -4.23 -0.11 -12.20
C ILE A 226 -3.19 0.27 -13.27
N ALA A 227 -2.96 -0.58 -14.27
CA ALA A 227 -2.05 -0.27 -15.37
C ALA A 227 -2.50 0.98 -16.14
N GLU A 228 -3.80 1.13 -16.38
CA GLU A 228 -4.37 2.31 -17.05
C GLU A 228 -4.19 3.58 -16.21
N ILE A 229 -4.47 3.52 -14.91
CA ILE A 229 -4.21 4.64 -13.98
C ILE A 229 -2.75 5.08 -14.04
N LEU A 230 -1.82 4.12 -14.01
CA LEU A 230 -0.39 4.42 -14.06
C LEU A 230 0.04 5.02 -15.40
N LYS A 231 -0.55 4.60 -16.52
CA LYS A 231 -0.29 5.20 -17.84
C LYS A 231 -0.77 6.64 -17.88
N GLN A 232 -2.02 6.89 -17.50
CA GLN A 232 -2.59 8.25 -17.49
C GLN A 232 -1.81 9.18 -16.56
N SER A 233 -1.40 8.68 -15.38
CA SER A 233 -0.59 9.46 -14.45
C SER A 233 0.78 9.83 -15.01
N LYS A 234 1.46 8.92 -15.73
CA LYS A 234 2.74 9.22 -16.39
C LYS A 234 2.59 10.29 -17.48
N VAL A 235 1.50 10.24 -18.24
CA VAL A 235 1.19 11.26 -19.27
C VAL A 235 0.98 12.63 -18.61
N VAL A 236 0.14 12.71 -17.58
CA VAL A 236 -0.11 13.98 -16.85
C VAL A 236 1.17 14.54 -16.22
N ILE A 237 2.02 13.69 -15.65
CA ILE A 237 3.33 14.13 -15.12
C ILE A 237 4.22 14.68 -16.23
N SER A 238 4.27 14.01 -17.39
CA SER A 238 5.07 14.48 -18.52
C SER A 238 4.59 15.85 -19.03
N GLU A 239 3.29 16.07 -19.15
CA GLU A 239 2.71 17.35 -19.59
C GLU A 239 2.96 18.47 -18.57
N ALA A 240 2.79 18.20 -17.28
CA ALA A 240 3.04 19.17 -16.21
C ALA A 240 4.52 19.59 -16.16
N VAL A 241 5.45 18.62 -16.30
CA VAL A 241 6.90 18.90 -16.34
C VAL A 241 7.26 19.73 -17.57
N ILE A 242 6.67 19.44 -18.74
CA ILE A 242 6.87 20.24 -19.95
C ILE A 242 6.32 21.66 -19.75
N SER A 243 5.11 21.80 -19.21
CA SER A 243 4.48 23.11 -18.95
C SER A 243 5.29 23.98 -17.98
N GLU A 244 5.79 23.39 -16.88
CA GLU A 244 6.62 24.07 -15.90
C GLU A 244 7.97 24.49 -16.48
N ALA A 245 8.59 23.64 -17.30
CA ALA A 245 9.85 23.95 -17.96
C ALA A 245 9.73 25.02 -19.07
N VAL A 246 8.60 25.05 -19.79
CA VAL A 246 8.26 26.11 -20.75
C VAL A 246 8.03 27.45 -20.03
N ASN A 247 7.28 27.47 -18.93
CA ASN A 247 7.02 28.69 -18.16
C ASN A 247 8.27 29.24 -17.45
N SER A 248 9.22 28.38 -17.09
CA SER A 248 10.45 28.78 -16.39
C SER A 248 11.58 29.24 -17.32
N LYS A 249 11.37 29.29 -18.65
CA LYS A 249 12.41 29.59 -19.68
C LYS A 249 13.66 28.71 -19.54
N VAL A 250 13.52 27.50 -19.01
CA VAL A 250 14.63 26.55 -18.91
C VAL A 250 14.81 25.88 -20.26
N VAL A 251 16.02 25.96 -20.83
CA VAL A 251 16.37 25.22 -22.06
C VAL A 251 16.43 23.73 -21.72
N ILE A 252 15.38 22.99 -22.06
CA ILE A 252 15.32 21.54 -21.90
C ILE A 252 16.04 20.93 -23.10
N SER A 253 17.08 20.11 -22.87
CA SER A 253 17.73 19.41 -23.98
C SER A 253 16.80 18.33 -24.56
N GLU A 254 16.91 18.06 -25.87
CA GLU A 254 16.11 17.03 -26.57
C GLU A 254 16.19 15.64 -25.90
N ALA A 255 17.31 15.34 -25.24
CA ALA A 255 17.51 14.09 -24.49
C ALA A 255 16.66 13.97 -23.21
N VAL A 256 16.21 15.08 -22.63
CA VAL A 256 15.31 15.10 -21.45
C VAL A 256 13.86 14.95 -21.90
N ILE A 257 13.50 15.57 -23.03
CA ILE A 257 12.17 15.41 -23.66
C ILE A 257 11.98 13.95 -24.11
N SER A 258 12.98 13.33 -24.74
CA SER A 258 12.89 11.92 -25.17
C SER A 258 12.80 10.92 -24.01
N LYS A 259 13.32 11.26 -22.82
CA LYS A 259 13.17 10.45 -21.60
C LYS A 259 11.81 10.64 -20.92
N ALA A 260 11.19 11.81 -21.04
CA ALA A 260 9.89 12.11 -20.45
C ALA A 260 8.72 11.58 -21.30
N VAL A 261 8.89 11.53 -22.62
CA VAL A 261 7.84 11.21 -23.60
C VAL A 261 8.09 9.84 -24.23
N ASN A 262 7.93 8.76 -23.45
CA ASN A 262 7.87 7.41 -24.01
C ASN A 262 6.41 6.96 -24.19
N SER A 263 5.69 7.72 -25.02
CA SER A 263 4.47 7.28 -25.69
C SER A 263 4.38 8.05 -27.01
N GLU A 264 4.40 7.32 -28.13
CA GLU A 264 4.50 7.82 -29.52
C GLU A 264 3.45 8.85 -29.95
N ALA A 265 2.46 9.18 -29.11
CA ALA A 265 1.38 10.11 -29.45
C ALA A 265 1.75 11.60 -29.32
N VAL A 266 2.63 11.99 -28.37
CA VAL A 266 2.87 13.42 -28.05
C VAL A 266 3.93 14.06 -28.96
N ILE A 267 4.79 13.25 -29.58
CA ILE A 267 5.87 13.74 -30.45
C ILE A 267 5.32 14.45 -31.70
N ASN A 268 4.20 13.96 -32.26
CA ASN A 268 3.67 14.52 -33.51
C ASN A 268 2.96 15.88 -33.35
N GLU A 269 2.39 16.20 -32.18
CA GLU A 269 1.80 17.53 -31.94
C GLU A 269 2.87 18.60 -31.63
N ALA A 270 3.91 18.24 -30.88
CA ALA A 270 4.99 19.17 -30.54
C ALA A 270 5.85 19.55 -31.76
N VAL A 271 6.12 18.60 -32.66
CA VAL A 271 6.90 18.85 -33.89
C VAL A 271 6.12 19.72 -34.88
N ASN A 272 4.80 19.55 -34.99
CA ASN A 272 3.97 20.40 -35.86
C ASN A 272 3.83 21.83 -35.35
N SER A 273 3.73 22.03 -34.02
CA SER A 273 3.64 23.39 -33.43
C SER A 273 4.94 24.20 -33.53
N ASN A 274 6.11 23.54 -33.62
CA ASN A 274 7.41 24.19 -33.80
C ASN A 274 7.73 24.50 -35.26
N GLN A 275 7.15 23.80 -36.24
CA GLN A 275 7.31 24.15 -37.65
C GLN A 275 6.51 25.40 -38.04
N GLU A 276 5.35 25.67 -37.41
CA GLU A 276 4.61 26.92 -37.65
C GLU A 276 5.29 28.17 -37.06
N LYS A 277 6.10 28.04 -36.01
CA LYS A 277 6.82 29.18 -35.41
C LYS A 277 8.14 29.53 -36.10
N ALA A 278 8.72 28.62 -36.89
CA ALA A 278 9.97 28.85 -37.60
C ALA A 278 9.80 29.59 -38.94
N LEU A 279 8.57 29.75 -39.45
CA LEU A 279 8.28 30.38 -40.75
C LEU A 279 7.93 31.87 -40.69
N ILE A 280 7.92 32.51 -39.51
CA ILE A 280 7.50 33.93 -39.36
C ILE A 280 8.67 34.92 -39.16
N THR A 281 9.92 34.49 -39.00
CA THR A 281 11.02 35.42 -38.64
C THR A 281 12.08 35.72 -39.71
N ASN A 282 11.92 35.28 -40.95
CA ASN A 282 12.86 35.63 -42.03
C ASN A 282 12.18 36.46 -43.13
N ASN A 283 11.87 37.72 -42.83
CA ASN A 283 11.73 38.78 -43.83
C ASN A 283 11.61 40.15 -43.15
N CYS A 284 12.73 40.75 -42.74
CA CYS A 284 12.89 42.21 -42.73
C CYS A 284 14.34 42.58 -42.38
N SER A 285 15.11 43.04 -43.37
CA SER A 285 15.87 44.31 -43.34
C SER A 285 17.05 44.27 -44.32
N THR A 286 16.75 44.68 -45.55
CA THR A 286 17.66 45.41 -46.44
C THR A 286 17.81 46.87 -45.97
N ASN A 287 18.96 47.48 -46.29
CA ASN A 287 19.33 48.91 -46.22
C ASN A 287 19.52 49.45 -44.77
N HIS A 288 20.59 50.15 -44.38
CA HIS A 288 21.51 51.05 -45.08
C HIS A 288 22.93 50.92 -44.50
#